data_AF-A0A9D5I3G8-F1
#
_entry.id   AF-A0A9D5I3G8-F1
#
_cell.length_a   1.000
_cell.length_b   1.000
_cell.length_c   1.000
_cell.angle_alpha   90.00
_cell.angle_beta   90.00
_cell.angle_gamma   90.00
#
_symmetry.space_group_name_H-M   'P 1'
#
loop_
_entity.id
_entity.type
_entity.pdbx_description
1 polymer ?
#
loop_
_entity_poly.entity_id
_entity_poly.type
_entity_poly.pdbx_seq_one_letter_code
_entity_poly.pdbx_strand_id
1 'polypeptide(L)'
;MDDPIYNLLISLTLIPVAIGLNIWVRQRRRRRLNESGEGEFNSLSVTLISTIGEGLAVVSSLMCVIWIMGGIVRFLFPAMFGAKL
;
A
#
# COMPACT_ATOMS: atom_id res chain seq x y z
N MET A 1 -24.65 -2.09 1.15
CA MET A 1 -23.17 -2.27 1.15
C MET A 1 -22.68 -3.14 -0.02
N ASP A 2 -23.56 -3.50 -0.97
CA ASP A 2 -23.22 -4.23 -2.19
C ASP A 2 -23.49 -3.39 -3.46
N ASP A 3 -23.55 -2.06 -3.33
CA ASP A 3 -23.73 -1.18 -4.47
C ASP A 3 -22.40 -1.02 -5.21
N PRO A 4 -22.30 -1.43 -6.50
CA PRO A 4 -21.06 -1.38 -7.27
C PRO A 4 -20.47 0.02 -7.35
N ILE A 5 -21.33 1.03 -7.38
CA ILE A 5 -20.98 2.45 -7.41
C ILE A 5 -20.30 2.87 -6.09
N TYR A 6 -20.78 2.36 -4.96
CA TYR A 6 -20.22 2.69 -3.64
C TYR A 6 -18.83 2.09 -3.46
N ASN A 7 -18.62 0.85 -3.92
CA ASN A 7 -17.30 0.23 -3.94
C ASN A 7 -16.33 0.95 -4.87
N LEU A 8 -16.80 1.45 -6.02
CA LEU A 8 -15.97 2.22 -6.95
C LEU A 8 -15.52 3.54 -6.33
N LEU A 9 -16.41 4.26 -5.64
CA LEU A 9 -16.12 5.51 -4.92
C LEU A 9 -15.10 5.28 -3.78
N ILE A 10 -15.26 4.22 -3.01
CA ILE A 10 -14.30 3.84 -1.96
C ILE A 10 -12.93 3.53 -2.56
N SER A 11 -12.87 2.75 -3.64
CA SER A 11 -11.60 2.44 -4.31
C SER A 11 -10.91 3.69 -4.83
N LEU A 12 -11.66 4.62 -5.44
CA LEU A 12 -11.12 5.88 -5.96
C LEU A 12 -10.54 6.77 -4.86
N THR A 13 -11.19 6.81 -3.70
CA THR A 13 -10.73 7.60 -2.54
C THR A 13 -9.55 6.97 -1.80
N LEU A 14 -9.36 5.66 -1.89
CA LEU A 14 -8.20 4.95 -1.32
C LEU A 14 -6.89 5.23 -2.08
N ILE A 15 -6.96 5.56 -3.38
CA ILE A 15 -5.78 5.87 -4.21
C ILE A 15 -4.94 7.02 -3.65
N PRO A 16 -5.49 8.23 -3.39
CA PRO A 16 -4.71 9.33 -2.83
C PRO A 16 -4.21 9.03 -1.41
N VAL A 17 -4.95 8.24 -0.62
CA VAL A 17 -4.53 7.83 0.72
C VAL A 17 -3.27 6.95 0.63
N ALA A 18 -3.27 5.95 -0.26
CA ALA A 18 -2.12 5.07 -0.47
C ALA A 18 -0.90 5.83 -1.01
N ILE A 19 -1.10 6.77 -1.93
CA ILE A 19 -0.03 7.64 -2.45
C ILE A 19 0.54 8.52 -1.35
N GLY A 20 -0.32 9.15 -0.54
CA GLY A 20 0.09 9.98 0.60
C GLY A 20 0.91 9.21 1.62
N LEU A 21 0.51 7.97 1.92
CA LEU A 21 1.22 7.09 2.84
C LEU A 21 2.61 6.71 2.31
N ASN A 22 2.72 6.39 1.01
CA ASN A 22 4.01 6.13 0.37
C ASN A 22 4.94 7.36 0.39
N ILE A 23 4.40 8.55 0.09
CA ILE A 23 5.16 9.81 0.14
C ILE A 23 5.60 10.12 1.57
N TRP A 24 4.73 9.93 2.56
CA TRP A 24 5.03 10.18 3.96
C TRP A 24 6.15 9.27 4.49
N VAL A 25 6.10 7.97 4.18
CA VAL A 25 7.17 7.03 4.50
C VAL A 25 8.49 7.47 3.85
N ARG A 26 8.44 7.90 2.58
CA ARG A 26 9.62 8.37 1.84
C ARG A 26 10.20 9.67 2.42
N GLN A 27 9.36 10.62 2.83
CA GLN A 27 9.79 11.85 3.51
C GLN A 27 10.37 11.57 4.89
N ARG A 28 9.80 10.61 5.64
CA ARG A 28 10.33 10.20 6.95
C ARG A 28 11.70 9.52 6.82
N ARG A 29 11.94 8.75 5.74
CA ARG A 29 13.26 8.22 5.38
C ARG A 29 14.26 9.35 5.07
N ARG A 30 13.85 10.36 4.27
CA ARG A 30 14.72 11.50 3.91
C ARG A 30 15.08 12.40 5.08
N ARG A 31 14.16 12.68 6.01
CA ARG A 31 14.46 13.50 7.19
C ARG A 31 15.54 12.88 8.08
N ARG A 32 15.56 11.55 8.23
CA ARG A 32 16.55 10.84 9.06
C ARG A 32 17.96 10.80 8.47
N LEU A 33 18.10 10.83 7.15
CA LEU A 33 19.41 10.90 6.46
C LEU A 33 20.08 12.28 6.60
N ASN A 34 19.31 13.33 6.89
CA ASN A 34 19.85 14.66 7.17
C ASN A 34 20.25 14.85 8.64
N GLU A 35 19.84 13.93 9.53
CA GLU A 35 20.16 13.92 10.97
C GLU A 35 21.29 12.92 11.33
N SER A 36 21.70 12.06 10.39
CA SER A 36 22.66 10.96 10.61
C SER A 36 24.14 11.36 10.66
N GLY A 37 24.44 12.56 11.17
CA GLY A 37 25.81 12.95 11.53
C GLY A 37 26.30 12.31 12.84
N GLU A 38 25.41 11.74 13.66
CA GLU A 38 25.74 11.22 14.99
C GLU A 38 25.06 9.86 15.25
N GLY A 39 25.82 8.82 15.60
CA GLY A 39 25.28 7.64 16.29
C GLY A 39 25.46 6.27 15.61
N GLU A 40 26.72 5.85 15.45
CA GLU A 40 27.18 4.56 14.92
C GLU A 40 26.60 3.31 15.64
N PHE A 41 26.03 3.45 16.85
CA PHE A 41 25.40 2.36 17.60
C PHE A 41 23.89 2.15 17.31
N ASN A 42 23.23 3.03 16.54
CA ASN A 42 21.81 2.89 16.18
C ASN A 42 21.58 2.02 14.91
N SER A 43 22.66 1.64 14.24
CA SER A 43 22.63 1.02 12.90
C SER A 43 21.91 -0.34 12.84
N LEU A 44 22.03 -1.20 13.87
CA LEU A 44 21.40 -2.53 13.85
C LEU A 44 19.87 -2.46 14.03
N SER A 45 19.39 -1.74 15.04
CA SER A 45 17.94 -1.58 15.28
C SER A 45 17.25 -0.77 14.18
N VAL A 46 17.94 0.25 13.63
CA VAL A 46 17.44 1.01 12.48
C VAL A 46 17.38 0.14 11.23
N THR A 47 18.39 -0.70 10.99
CA THR A 47 18.37 -1.66 9.88
C THR A 47 17.22 -2.67 10.02
N LEU A 48 16.98 -3.21 11.22
CA LEU A 48 15.88 -4.14 11.49
C LEU A 48 14.50 -3.51 11.23
N ILE A 49 14.28 -2.29 11.73
CA ILE A 49 13.03 -1.55 11.48
C ILE A 49 12.91 -1.16 10.00
N SER A 50 14.02 -0.83 9.33
CA SER A 50 14.05 -0.53 7.89
C SER A 50 13.64 -1.74 7.06
N THR A 51 14.17 -2.92 7.37
CA THR A 51 13.82 -4.17 6.67
C THR A 51 12.36 -4.53 6.89
N ILE A 52 11.82 -4.32 8.09
CA ILE A 52 10.38 -4.51 8.35
C ILE A 52 9.55 -3.50 7.55
N GLY A 53 9.99 -2.24 7.48
CA GLY A 53 9.32 -1.19 6.68
C GLY A 53 9.33 -1.47 5.18
N GLU A 54 10.47 -1.89 4.62
CA GLU A 54 10.57 -2.31 3.21
C GLU A 54 9.76 -3.59 2.95
N GLY A 55 9.78 -4.56 3.87
CA GLY A 55 8.95 -5.76 3.78
C GLY A 55 7.45 -5.43 3.77
N LEU A 56 6.99 -4.54 4.65
CA LEU A 56 5.61 -4.08 4.68
C LEU A 56 5.23 -3.31 3.41
N ALA A 57 6.14 -2.53 2.83
CA ALA A 57 5.91 -1.84 1.56
C ALA A 57 5.73 -2.82 0.39
N VAL A 58 6.53 -3.89 0.34
CA VAL A 58 6.40 -4.93 -0.69
C VAL A 58 5.11 -5.74 -0.53
N VAL A 59 4.77 -6.16 0.70
CA VAL A 59 3.55 -6.94 0.97
C VAL A 59 2.30 -6.10 0.70
N SER A 60 2.27 -4.83 1.11
CA SER A 60 1.14 -3.93 0.85
C SER A 60 0.95 -3.62 -0.64
N SER A 61 2.06 -3.43 -1.37
CA SER A 61 2.05 -3.31 -2.84
C SER A 61 1.42 -4.55 -3.49
N LEU A 62 1.83 -5.74 -3.09
CA LEU A 62 1.32 -6.99 -3.64
C LEU A 62 -0.18 -7.17 -3.33
N MET A 63 -0.60 -6.88 -2.10
CA MET A 63 -2.02 -6.94 -1.71
C MET A 63 -2.89 -5.99 -2.55
N CYS A 64 -2.42 -4.77 -2.84
CA CYS A 64 -3.15 -3.84 -3.71
C CYS A 64 -3.36 -4.42 -5.12
N VAL A 65 -2.31 -5.01 -5.71
CA VAL A 65 -2.40 -5.60 -7.05
C VAL A 65 -3.40 -6.76 -7.06
N ILE A 66 -3.37 -7.63 -6.05
CA ILE A 66 -4.32 -8.75 -5.92
C ILE A 66 -5.76 -8.24 -5.81
N TRP A 67 -6.00 -7.20 -5.01
CA TRP A 67 -7.31 -6.60 -4.85
C TRP A 67 -7.84 -6.00 -6.16
N ILE A 68 -7.01 -5.23 -6.86
CA ILE A 68 -7.36 -4.62 -8.15
C ILE A 68 -7.66 -5.71 -9.17
N MET A 69 -6.78 -6.71 -9.30
CA MET A 69 -6.98 -7.82 -10.23
C MET A 69 -8.24 -8.62 -9.89
N GLY A 70 -8.52 -8.87 -8.61
CA GLY A 70 -9.75 -9.54 -8.17
C GLY A 70 -11.01 -8.77 -8.56
N GLY A 71 -10.98 -7.44 -8.43
CA GLY A 71 -12.06 -6.56 -8.88
C GLY A 71 -12.25 -6.59 -10.40
N ILE A 72 -11.16 -6.46 -11.16
CA ILE A 72 -11.19 -6.50 -12.63
C ILE A 72 -11.72 -7.84 -13.14
N VAL A 73 -11.25 -8.96 -12.57
CA VAL A 73 -11.68 -10.30 -13.00
C VAL A 73 -13.16 -10.52 -12.68
N ARG A 74 -13.66 -10.07 -11.52
CA ARG A 74 -15.09 -10.11 -11.21
C ARG A 74 -15.93 -9.24 -12.15
N PHE A 75 -15.41 -8.09 -12.56
CA PHE A 75 -16.09 -7.18 -13.49
C PHE A 75 -16.13 -7.73 -14.93
N LEU A 76 -15.02 -8.30 -15.41
CA LEU A 76 -14.92 -8.84 -16.77
C LEU A 76 -15.55 -10.22 -16.92
N PHE A 77 -15.52 -11.05 -15.88
CA PHE A 77 -16.08 -12.41 -15.88
C PHE A 77 -17.14 -12.62 -14.78
N PRO A 78 -18.21 -11.81 -14.75
CA PRO A 78 -19.24 -11.89 -13.71
C PRO A 78 -19.93 -13.27 -13.69
N ALA A 79 -20.10 -13.89 -14.86
CA ALA A 79 -20.71 -15.20 -15.05
C ALA A 79 -19.92 -16.37 -14.42
N MET A 80 -18.58 -16.28 -14.33
CA MET A 80 -17.75 -17.33 -13.69
C MET A 80 -17.75 -17.22 -12.16
N PHE A 81 -18.10 -16.06 -11.61
CA PHE A 81 -18.06 -15.78 -10.17
C PHE A 81 -19.44 -15.62 -9.54
N GLY A 82 -20.53 -15.93 -10.27
CA GLY A 82 -21.90 -15.83 -9.78
C GLY A 82 -22.33 -14.40 -9.41
N ALA A 83 -21.57 -13.39 -9.84
CA ALA A 83 -21.89 -12.00 -9.59
C ALA A 83 -22.96 -11.56 -10.60
N LYS A 84 -24.18 -11.31 -10.12
CA LYS A 84 -25.18 -10.57 -10.91
C LYS A 84 -24.77 -9.10 -10.88
N LEU A 85 -24.44 -8.56 -12.06
CA LEU A 85 -24.41 -7.10 -12.28
C LEU A 85 -25.79 -6.49 -12.05
#